data_AF-A0A1V5S1E7-F1
#
_entry.id   AF-A0A1V5S1E7-F1
#
_cell.length_a   1.000
_cell.length_b   1.000
_cell.length_c   1.000
_cell.angle_alpha   90.00
_cell.angle_beta   90.00
_cell.angle_gamma   90.00
#
_symmetry.space_group_name_H-M   'P 1'
#
loop_
_entity.id
_entity.type
_entity.pdbx_description
1 polymer ?
#
loop_
_entity_poly.entity_id
_entity_poly.type
_entity_poly.pdbx_seq_one_letter_code
_entity_poly.pdbx_strand_id
1 'polypeptide(L)'
;MKYTQEEWLAELKKRFGDDKTKWAFKCPACGKVSTGQEFKDAGAEPNDIYQTCIGRHTGKGSPTKDSKDGCDWAAFGLFGTLGKGDIVVTGEGKEIEVFSMADTKINKEEAKCH
;
A
#
# COMPACT_ATOMS: atom_id res chain seq x y z
N MET A 1 4.24 -6.69 9.99
CA MET A 1 3.68 -7.90 10.64
C MET A 1 3.90 -9.11 9.75
N LYS A 2 3.73 -10.35 10.22
CA LYS A 2 3.83 -11.56 9.38
C LYS A 2 2.49 -12.28 9.34
N TYR A 3 2.04 -12.66 8.14
CA TYR A 3 0.76 -13.32 7.88
C TYR A 3 0.95 -14.45 6.88
N THR A 4 0.11 -15.49 6.94
CA THR A 4 -0.17 -16.31 5.76
C THR A 4 -0.98 -15.49 4.74
N GLN A 5 -0.98 -15.90 3.48
CA GLN A 5 -1.78 -15.25 2.44
C GLN A 5 -3.27 -15.18 2.80
N GLU A 6 -3.82 -16.24 3.41
CA GLU A 6 -5.23 -16.30 3.81
C GLU A 6 -5.54 -15.33 4.95
N GLU A 7 -4.68 -15.29 5.98
CA GLU A 7 -4.82 -14.34 7.09
C GLU A 7 -4.73 -12.89 6.62
N TRP A 8 -3.80 -12.62 5.68
CA TRP A 8 -3.62 -11.29 5.12
C TRP A 8 -4.86 -10.81 4.36
N LEU A 9 -5.46 -11.70 3.54
CA LEU A 9 -6.71 -11.41 2.84
C LEU A 9 -7.89 -11.28 3.80
N ALA A 10 -7.97 -12.11 4.84
CA ALA A 10 -9.01 -12.03 5.85
C ALA A 10 -8.95 -10.71 6.63
N GLU A 11 -7.76 -10.24 6.99
CA GLU A 11 -7.57 -8.97 7.67
C GLU A 11 -7.91 -7.78 6.77
N LEU A 12 -7.55 -7.80 5.48
CA LEU A 12 -7.98 -6.79 4.51
C LEU A 12 -9.50 -6.72 4.39
N LYS A 13 -10.18 -7.87 4.29
CA LYS A 13 -11.65 -7.94 4.26
C LYS A 13 -12.28 -7.43 5.55
N LYS A 14 -11.72 -7.78 6.70
CA LYS A 14 -12.18 -7.29 8.00
C LYS A 14 -12.03 -5.77 8.11
N ARG A 15 -10.97 -5.20 7.54
CA ARG A 15 -10.67 -3.76 7.59
C ARG A 15 -11.51 -2.94 6.61
N PHE A 16 -11.60 -3.39 5.36
CA PHE A 16 -12.06 -2.57 4.23
C PHE A 16 -13.27 -3.17 3.51
N GLY A 17 -13.68 -4.40 3.85
CA GLY A 17 -14.71 -5.17 3.15
C GLY A 17 -14.16 -5.93 1.94
N ASP A 18 -15.05 -6.60 1.20
CA ASP A 18 -14.68 -7.42 0.03
C ASP A 18 -14.28 -6.61 -1.21
N ASP A 19 -14.60 -5.32 -1.24
CA ASP A 19 -14.28 -4.44 -2.35
C ASP A 19 -12.80 -4.02 -2.31
N LYS A 20 -11.99 -4.65 -3.17
CA LYS A 20 -10.55 -4.39 -3.29
C LYS A 20 -10.22 -2.93 -3.63
N THR A 21 -11.14 -2.17 -4.23
CA THR A 21 -10.91 -0.75 -4.52
C THR A 21 -10.83 0.09 -3.23
N LYS A 22 -11.38 -0.42 -2.12
CA LYS A 22 -11.33 0.24 -0.80
C LYS A 22 -10.12 -0.16 0.02
N TRP A 23 -9.38 -1.20 -0.40
CA TRP A 23 -8.20 -1.65 0.32
C TRP A 23 -7.12 -0.59 0.21
N ALA A 24 -6.51 -0.26 1.35
CA ALA A 24 -5.54 0.82 1.44
C ALA A 24 -4.24 0.36 2.09
N PHE A 25 -3.12 0.85 1.55
CA PHE A 25 -1.77 0.52 2.00
C PHE A 25 -0.93 1.77 2.18
N LYS A 26 0.02 1.71 3.12
CA LYS A 26 0.92 2.82 3.44
C LYS A 26 2.29 2.61 2.81
N CYS A 27 2.74 3.57 2.01
CA CYS A 27 4.09 3.57 1.49
C CYS A 27 5.12 3.67 2.63
N PRO A 28 6.11 2.75 2.71
CA PRO A 28 7.12 2.78 3.78
C PRO A 28 8.13 3.93 3.65
N ALA A 29 8.29 4.46 2.45
CA ALA A 29 9.26 5.51 2.14
C ALA A 29 8.70 6.92 2.40
N CYS A 30 7.57 7.28 1.77
CA CYS A 30 6.97 8.61 1.91
C CYS A 30 5.77 8.68 2.88
N GLY A 31 5.24 7.54 3.32
CA GLY A 31 4.11 7.49 4.25
C GLY A 31 2.73 7.71 3.62
N LYS A 32 2.64 8.00 2.31
CA LYS A 32 1.36 8.13 1.58
C LYS A 32 0.53 6.86 1.74
N VAL A 33 -0.73 7.04 2.13
CA VAL A 33 -1.75 5.99 2.11
C VAL A 33 -2.53 6.11 0.81
N SER A 34 -2.70 5.00 0.11
CA SER A 34 -3.46 4.96 -1.15
C SER A 34 -4.36 3.74 -1.21
N THR A 35 -5.53 3.95 -1.82
CA THR A 35 -6.59 2.96 -2.02
C THR A 35 -6.46 2.26 -3.36
N GLY A 36 -7.04 1.07 -3.50
CA GLY A 36 -7.13 0.38 -4.78
C GLY A 36 -7.87 1.19 -5.86
N GLN A 37 -8.81 2.06 -5.48
CA GLN A 37 -9.49 2.96 -6.40
C GLN A 37 -8.53 3.99 -7.01
N GLU A 38 -7.64 4.60 -6.21
CA GLU A 38 -6.62 5.52 -6.74
C GLU A 38 -5.69 4.84 -7.75
N PHE A 39 -5.30 3.58 -7.50
CA PHE A 39 -4.51 2.80 -8.46
C PHE A 39 -5.28 2.48 -9.73
N LYS A 40 -6.56 2.11 -9.60
CA LYS A 40 -7.45 1.88 -10.75
C LYS A 40 -7.60 3.13 -11.60
N ASP A 41 -7.79 4.29 -10.98
CA ASP A 41 -7.92 5.58 -11.66
C ASP A 41 -6.61 6.00 -12.34
N ALA A 42 -5.46 5.59 -11.80
CA ALA A 42 -4.13 5.76 -12.41
C ALA A 42 -3.81 4.74 -13.51
N GLY A 43 -4.69 3.76 -13.77
CA GLY A 43 -4.45 2.71 -14.77
C GLY A 43 -3.41 1.66 -14.37
N ALA A 44 -3.15 1.50 -13.07
CA ALA A 44 -2.21 0.52 -12.53
C ALA A 44 -2.85 -0.87 -12.33
N GLU A 45 -2.01 -1.89 -12.14
CA GLU A 45 -2.47 -3.26 -11.93
C GLU A 45 -2.87 -3.51 -10.47
N PRO A 46 -3.82 -4.42 -10.17
CA PRO A 46 -4.24 -4.70 -8.80
C PRO A 46 -3.11 -5.14 -7.85
N ASN A 47 -2.05 -5.75 -8.38
CA ASN A 47 -0.90 -6.18 -7.58
C ASN A 47 0.04 -5.02 -7.18
N ASP A 48 -0.07 -3.87 -7.83
CA ASP A 48 0.74 -2.69 -7.55
C ASP A 48 0.37 -2.03 -6.23
N ILE A 49 -0.89 -2.16 -5.81
CA ILE A 49 -1.48 -1.46 -4.65
C ILE A 49 -0.69 -1.72 -3.36
N TYR A 50 -0.14 -2.92 -3.21
CA TYR A 50 0.59 -3.34 -2.01
C TYR A 50 2.11 -3.48 -2.22
N GLN A 51 2.64 -3.21 -3.43
CA GLN A 51 4.07 -3.33 -3.72
C GLN A 51 4.70 -2.04 -4.24
N THR A 52 3.91 -1.05 -4.64
CA THR A 52 4.43 0.21 -5.19
C THR A 52 3.70 1.39 -4.59
N CYS A 53 4.35 2.55 -4.53
CA CYS A 53 3.67 3.80 -4.17
C CYS A 53 2.89 4.33 -5.39
N ILE A 54 1.70 4.89 -5.16
CA ILE A 54 0.87 5.49 -6.22
C ILE A 54 1.62 6.58 -7.02
N GLY A 55 2.61 7.23 -6.39
CA GLY A 55 3.45 8.22 -7.04
C GLY A 55 4.16 7.68 -8.28
N ARG A 56 4.52 6.38 -8.28
CA ARG A 56 5.15 5.69 -9.42
C ARG A 56 4.26 5.68 -10.66
N HIS A 57 2.94 5.63 -10.47
CA HIS A 57 1.93 5.57 -11.53
C HIS A 57 1.42 6.95 -11.93
N THR A 58 1.74 7.98 -11.13
CA THR A 58 1.31 9.37 -11.33
C THR A 58 2.48 10.33 -11.63
N GLY A 59 3.65 9.79 -11.96
CA GLY A 59 4.82 10.57 -12.40
C GLY A 59 5.58 11.28 -11.28
N LYS A 60 5.45 10.85 -10.02
CA LYS A 60 6.26 11.35 -8.91
C LYS A 60 7.64 10.70 -8.91
N GLY A 61 8.63 11.45 -8.43
CA GLY A 61 10.01 10.98 -8.34
C GLY A 61 10.36 10.29 -7.02
N SER A 62 11.66 10.23 -6.76
CA SER A 62 12.24 9.59 -5.58
C SER A 62 11.71 10.15 -4.26
N PRO A 63 11.64 9.33 -3.19
CA PRO A 63 11.11 9.77 -1.90
C PRO A 63 11.94 10.92 -1.31
N THR A 64 11.25 12.00 -0.95
CA THR A 64 11.79 13.15 -0.21
C THR A 64 10.91 13.45 1.00
N LYS A 65 11.31 14.41 1.84
CA LYS A 65 10.48 14.87 2.97
C LYS A 65 9.15 15.49 2.52
N ASP A 66 9.07 15.97 1.28
CA ASP A 66 7.91 16.67 0.72
C ASP A 66 7.03 15.80 -0.17
N SER A 67 7.29 14.48 -0.26
CA SER A 67 6.54 13.52 -1.08
C SER A 67 5.14 13.18 -0.54
N LYS A 68 4.36 14.20 -0.12
CA LYS A 68 3.01 14.07 0.45
C LYS A 68 2.03 13.42 -0.53
N ASP A 69 2.21 13.65 -1.82
CA ASP A 69 1.38 13.07 -2.89
C ASP A 69 1.89 11.72 -3.40
N GLY A 70 2.90 11.14 -2.77
CA GLY A 70 3.55 9.89 -3.18
C GLY A 70 4.95 10.07 -3.75
N CYS A 71 5.61 8.94 -3.96
CA CYS A 71 6.94 8.81 -4.58
C CYS A 71 6.97 7.59 -5.53
N ASP A 72 8.13 7.28 -6.10
CA ASP A 72 8.34 6.16 -7.03
C ASP A 72 8.69 4.80 -6.37
N TRP A 73 8.62 4.70 -5.03
CA TRP A 73 9.12 3.55 -4.27
C TRP A 73 8.43 2.23 -4.62
N ALA A 74 9.19 1.13 -4.59
CA ALA A 74 8.70 -0.24 -4.80
C ALA A 74 9.32 -1.23 -3.79
N ALA A 75 8.52 -2.20 -3.33
CA ALA A 75 8.88 -3.22 -2.35
C ALA A 75 9.82 -4.32 -2.89
N PHE A 76 10.01 -4.40 -4.22
CA PHE A 76 10.86 -5.40 -4.87
C PHE A 76 12.25 -4.86 -5.25
N GLY A 77 12.67 -3.73 -4.66
CA GLY A 77 14.02 -3.18 -4.78
C GLY A 77 14.96 -3.67 -3.68
N LEU A 78 16.24 -3.23 -3.72
CA LEU A 78 17.29 -3.62 -2.77
C LEU A 78 16.90 -3.46 -1.30
N PHE A 79 16.12 -2.42 -0.98
CA PHE A 79 15.74 -2.07 0.39
C PHE A 79 14.33 -2.54 0.78
N GLY A 80 13.66 -3.29 -0.10
CA GLY A 80 12.33 -3.83 0.16
C GLY A 80 11.33 -2.78 0.65
N THR A 81 10.72 -3.07 1.80
CA THR A 81 9.78 -2.18 2.49
C THR A 81 10.43 -1.31 3.58
N LEU A 82 11.76 -1.16 3.57
CA LEU A 82 12.53 -0.45 4.61
C LEU A 82 12.29 -1.03 6.02
N GLY A 83 11.93 -2.31 6.12
CA GLY A 83 11.56 -2.97 7.37
C GLY A 83 10.25 -2.45 7.99
N LYS A 84 9.45 -1.68 7.24
CA LYS A 84 8.20 -1.06 7.71
C LYS A 84 6.94 -1.69 7.11
N GLY A 85 7.09 -2.72 6.27
CA GLY A 85 5.99 -3.42 5.62
C GLY A 85 5.46 -4.63 6.40
N ASP A 86 4.57 -5.36 5.74
CA ASP A 86 4.13 -6.68 6.15
C ASP A 86 4.85 -7.78 5.35
N ILE A 87 4.97 -8.96 5.94
CA ILE A 87 5.47 -10.18 5.31
C ILE A 87 4.28 -11.10 5.08
N VAL A 88 4.06 -11.48 3.83
CA VAL A 88 3.04 -12.45 3.44
C VAL A 88 3.73 -13.75 3.06
N VAL A 89 3.37 -14.84 3.74
CA VAL A 89 3.83 -16.19 3.44
C VAL A 89 2.86 -16.85 2.47
N THR A 90 3.33 -17.23 1.29
CA THR A 90 2.53 -17.96 0.29
C THR A 90 2.25 -19.39 0.73
N GLY A 91 1.32 -20.07 0.07
CA GLY A 91 1.07 -21.51 0.31
C GLY A 91 2.29 -22.41 0.07
N GLU A 92 3.28 -21.92 -0.68
CA GLU A 92 4.56 -22.60 -0.94
C GLU A 92 5.63 -22.29 0.12
N GLY A 93 5.30 -21.49 1.14
CA GLY A 93 6.22 -21.07 2.19
C GLY A 93 7.14 -19.90 1.81
N LYS A 94 6.95 -19.28 0.64
CA LYS A 94 7.75 -18.11 0.21
C LYS A 94 7.29 -16.86 0.95
N GLU A 95 8.25 -16.11 1.48
CA GLU A 95 8.00 -14.81 2.11
C GLU A 95 8.06 -13.68 1.09
N ILE A 96 7.04 -12.84 1.08
CA ILE A 96 6.94 -11.66 0.20
C ILE A 96 6.74 -10.43 1.08
N GLU A 97 7.61 -9.43 0.94
CA GLU A 97 7.40 -8.13 1.56
C GLU A 97 6.37 -7.31 0.78
N VAL A 98 5.40 -6.77 1.49
CA VAL A 98 4.36 -5.89 0.97
C VAL A 98 4.23 -4.65 1.86
N PHE A 99 3.68 -3.57 1.33
CA PHE A 99 3.38 -2.38 2.11
C PHE A 99 2.39 -2.71 3.22
N SER A 100 2.50 -2.05 4.37
CA SER A 100 1.59 -2.30 5.48
C SER A 100 0.17 -1.88 5.13
N MET A 101 -0.80 -2.68 5.55
CA MET A 101 -2.22 -2.30 5.51
C MET A 101 -2.43 -0.99 6.28
N ALA A 102 -3.20 -0.08 5.72
CA ALA A 102 -3.63 1.11 6.44
C ALA A 102 -4.58 0.75 7.60
N ASP A 103 -4.73 1.67 8.54
CA ASP A 103 -5.74 1.55 9.60
C ASP A 103 -7.14 1.84 9.03
N THR A 104 -8.17 1.19 9.59
CA THR A 104 -9.58 1.34 9.15
C THR A 104 -10.16 2.72 9.36
N LYS A 105 -9.48 3.56 10.15
CA LYS A 105 -9.80 4.98 10.24
C LYS A 105 -9.37 5.62 8.94
N ILE A 106 -10.29 5.61 7.97
CA ILE A 106 -10.45 6.77 7.09
C ILE A 106 -10.64 7.95 8.04
N ASN A 107 -9.54 8.64 8.37
CA ASN A 107 -9.61 9.98 8.91
C ASN A 107 -10.23 10.81 7.79
N LYS A 108 -11.56 10.87 7.76
CA LYS A 108 -12.37 11.82 7.00
C LYS A 108 -12.14 13.27 7.50
N GLU A 109 -10.93 13.59 7.96
CA GLU A 109 -10.59 14.83 8.65
C GLU A 109 -9.60 15.70 7.87
N GLU A 110 -9.22 15.33 6.64
CA GLU A 110 -8.46 16.22 5.74
C GLU A 110 -9.20 16.53 4.42
N ALA A 111 -10.50 16.25 4.34
CA ALA A 111 -11.40 16.74 3.27
C ALA A 111 -12.19 17.99 3.69
N LYS A 112 -11.64 18.78 4.62
CA LYS A 112 -12.12 20.13 4.94
C LYS A 112 -10.93 21.06 5.05
N CYS A 113 -10.62 21.75 3.96
CA CYS A 113 -9.98 23.06 4.03
C CYS A 113 -10.65 23.96 2.99
N HIS A 114 -11.29 24.99 3.56
CA HIS A 114 -11.83 26.26 3.06
C HIS A 114 -12.02 26.49 1.56
#